data_AF-A0A9E7KLD9-F1
#
_entry.id   AF-A0A9E7KLD9-F1
#
_cell.length_a   1.000
_cell.length_b   1.000
_cell.length_c   1.000
_cell.angle_alpha   90.00
_cell.angle_beta   90.00
_cell.angle_gamma   90.00
#
_symmetry.space_group_name_H-M   'P 1'
#
loop_
_entity.id
_entity.type
_entity.pdbx_description
1 polymer ?
#
loop_
_entity_poly.entity_id
_entity_poly.type
_entity_poly.pdbx_seq_one_letter_code
_entity_poly.pdbx_strand_id
1 'polypeptide(L)'
;MTTILGIHLILLGLGAFLLVLKAVYFGGIYDTWAPGGGDVRKITNLTLSPSVIFGYLLKSPFGGEGWIVSVDDLEDIIGGHVWLGSICILGGIWHILTKPFAWARRAFVWSGEAYLSYSLGALSVFGFIACCFVWFNNTAYPSEFYGPTGPEASQAQAFTFLVRDQRLGANVGSAQGPTAWRITNMTIAFQLAVFALIATSSVLLISVPVVFASSDGWSSNKNIVFSGTSLWIGLVFLVAILNSLIS
;
A
#
# COMPACT_ATOMS: atom_id res chain seq x y z
N MET A 1 -33.03 10.44 -13.90
CA MET A 1 -32.12 9.74 -12.97
C MET A 1 -30.91 10.59 -12.58
N THR A 2 -30.18 11.21 -13.52
CA THR A 2 -28.94 11.97 -13.20
C THR A 2 -29.15 13.15 -12.25
N THR A 3 -30.29 13.86 -12.32
CA THR A 3 -30.61 14.93 -11.35
C THR A 3 -30.70 14.41 -9.92
N ILE A 4 -31.36 13.28 -9.69
CA ILE A 4 -31.48 12.66 -8.36
C ILE A 4 -30.10 12.23 -7.86
N LEU A 5 -29.31 11.56 -8.71
CA LEU A 5 -27.93 11.21 -8.39
C LEU A 5 -27.13 12.46 -7.99
N GLY A 6 -27.23 13.54 -8.75
CA GLY A 6 -26.48 14.76 -8.49
C GLY A 6 -26.84 15.45 -7.17
N ILE A 7 -28.13 15.44 -6.78
CA ILE A 7 -28.55 15.92 -5.45
C ILE A 7 -27.89 15.10 -4.34
N HIS A 8 -27.92 13.76 -4.43
CA HIS A 8 -27.30 12.89 -3.43
C HIS A 8 -25.79 13.06 -3.36
N LEU A 9 -25.10 13.25 -4.50
CA LEU A 9 -23.66 13.54 -4.51
C LEU A 9 -23.33 14.85 -3.78
N ILE A 10 -24.13 15.91 -3.97
CA ILE A 10 -23.94 17.16 -3.23
C ILE A 10 -24.13 16.91 -1.72
N LEU A 11 -25.16 16.18 -1.32
CA LEU A 11 -25.41 15.84 0.09
C LEU A 11 -24.26 15.04 0.71
N LEU A 12 -23.72 14.05 -0.01
CA LEU A 12 -22.54 13.29 0.42
C LEU A 12 -21.30 14.18 0.53
N GLY A 13 -21.11 15.10 -0.42
CA GLY A 13 -20.01 16.06 -0.38
C GLY A 13 -20.08 17.01 0.82
N LEU A 14 -21.27 17.51 1.14
CA LEU A 14 -21.51 18.27 2.37
C LEU A 14 -21.22 17.42 3.62
N GLY A 15 -21.61 16.15 3.62
CA GLY A 15 -21.28 15.19 4.68
C GLY A 15 -19.76 15.05 4.90
N ALA A 16 -18.97 14.94 3.84
CA ALA A 16 -17.51 14.91 3.94
C ALA A 16 -16.94 16.20 4.56
N PHE A 17 -17.48 17.37 4.17
CA PHE A 17 -17.08 18.65 4.78
C PHE A 17 -17.47 18.79 6.25
N LEU A 18 -18.52 18.12 6.73
CA LEU A 18 -18.83 18.13 8.17
C LEU A 18 -17.69 17.52 9.00
N LEU A 19 -17.04 16.45 8.51
CA LEU A 19 -15.86 15.89 9.16
C LEU A 19 -14.69 16.89 9.15
N VAL A 20 -14.44 17.55 8.02
CA VAL A 20 -13.40 18.58 7.90
C VAL A 20 -13.64 19.71 8.90
N LEU A 21 -14.88 20.20 8.99
CA LEU A 21 -15.25 21.25 9.93
C LEU A 21 -15.05 20.79 11.38
N LYS A 22 -15.38 19.54 11.70
CA LYS A 22 -15.14 18.96 13.03
C LYS A 22 -13.65 18.96 13.39
N ALA A 23 -12.81 18.51 12.47
CA ALA A 23 -11.37 18.37 12.69
C ALA A 23 -10.63 19.72 12.75
N VAL A 24 -11.04 20.71 11.96
CA VAL A 24 -10.36 22.02 11.88
C VAL A 24 -10.91 23.01 12.91
N TYR A 25 -12.23 23.14 13.00
CA TYR A 25 -12.86 24.23 13.76
C TYR A 25 -13.44 23.77 15.09
N PHE A 26 -14.15 22.64 15.12
CA PHE A 26 -14.92 22.21 16.28
C PHE A 26 -14.17 21.23 17.20
N GLY A 27 -13.08 21.72 17.78
CA GLY A 27 -12.36 21.02 18.85
C GLY A 27 -11.44 19.88 18.42
N GLY A 28 -11.37 19.54 17.13
CA GLY A 28 -10.42 18.53 16.63
C GLY A 28 -10.94 17.10 16.67
N ILE A 29 -10.06 16.14 16.41
CA ILE A 29 -10.34 14.70 16.48
C ILE A 29 -9.21 14.00 17.22
N TYR A 30 -9.45 12.76 17.65
CA TYR A 30 -8.45 11.97 18.37
C TYR A 30 -7.30 11.59 17.42
N ASP A 31 -6.07 11.85 17.85
CA ASP A 31 -4.84 11.43 17.19
C ASP A 31 -4.07 10.48 18.09
N THR A 32 -3.97 9.21 17.69
CA THR A 32 -3.13 8.22 18.40
C THR A 32 -1.64 8.56 18.28
N TRP A 33 -1.25 9.31 17.24
CA TRP A 33 0.14 9.70 16.95
C TRP A 33 0.55 11.02 17.60
N ALA A 34 -0.31 11.60 18.47
CA ALA A 34 0.02 12.80 19.19
C ALA A 34 1.31 12.62 20.02
N PRO A 35 2.24 13.61 20.03
CA PRO A 35 3.48 13.50 20.79
C PRO A 35 3.22 13.32 22.29
N GLY A 36 3.70 12.21 22.86
CA GLY A 36 3.52 11.87 24.28
C GLY A 36 2.34 10.93 24.58
N GLY A 37 1.63 10.47 23.56
CA GLY A 37 0.47 9.56 23.68
C GLY A 37 -0.77 10.20 23.07
N GLY A 38 -1.75 9.36 22.72
CA GLY A 38 -2.91 9.81 21.96
C GLY A 38 -3.75 10.87 22.68
N ASP A 39 -4.16 11.90 21.93
CA ASP A 39 -4.95 13.03 22.44
C ASP A 39 -5.82 13.65 21.34
N VAL A 40 -6.84 14.41 21.73
CA VAL A 40 -7.66 15.17 20.79
C VAL A 40 -6.95 16.45 20.37
N ARG A 41 -6.68 16.60 19.08
CA ARG A 41 -6.08 17.82 18.53
C ARG A 41 -6.83 18.37 17.32
N LYS A 42 -6.74 19.68 17.14
CA LYS A 42 -7.19 20.35 15.91
C LYS A 42 -6.20 20.11 14.78
N ILE A 43 -6.71 19.89 13.58
CA ILE A 43 -5.88 19.74 12.38
C ILE A 43 -5.76 21.10 11.72
N THR A 44 -4.55 21.65 11.67
CA THR A 44 -4.30 23.02 11.21
C THR A 44 -3.63 23.08 9.85
N ASN A 45 -2.82 22.07 9.49
CA ASN A 45 -2.06 22.01 8.25
C ASN A 45 -2.53 20.83 7.40
N LEU A 46 -3.62 21.00 6.66
CA LEU A 46 -4.18 19.93 5.82
C LEU A 46 -3.27 19.62 4.64
N THR A 47 -3.10 18.34 4.33
CA THR A 47 -2.45 17.91 3.09
C THR A 47 -3.41 18.07 1.92
N LEU A 48 -3.23 19.16 1.17
CA LEU A 48 -4.00 19.42 -0.04
C LEU A 48 -3.23 19.08 -1.32
N SER A 49 -1.99 18.59 -1.20
CA SER A 49 -1.18 18.21 -2.36
C SER A 49 -1.83 17.03 -3.10
N PRO A 50 -2.20 17.18 -4.40
CA PRO A 50 -2.81 16.11 -5.16
C PRO A 50 -1.90 14.89 -5.29
N SER A 51 -0.59 15.09 -5.38
CA SER A 51 0.37 13.99 -5.56
C SER A 51 0.39 13.04 -4.37
N VAL A 52 0.15 13.56 -3.16
CA VAL A 52 0.08 12.75 -1.94
C VAL A 52 -1.27 12.04 -1.88
N ILE A 53 -2.37 12.80 -1.94
CA ILE A 53 -3.74 12.28 -1.78
C ILE A 53 -4.08 11.24 -2.86
N PHE A 54 -3.85 11.55 -4.13
CA PHE A 54 -4.08 10.60 -5.21
C PHE A 54 -2.95 9.55 -5.31
N GLY A 55 -1.80 9.80 -4.68
CA GLY A 55 -0.71 8.83 -4.55
C GLY A 55 -1.16 7.56 -3.81
N TYR A 56 -1.92 7.71 -2.72
CA TYR A 56 -2.49 6.57 -1.99
C TYR A 56 -3.34 5.65 -2.87
N LEU A 57 -4.11 6.21 -3.81
CA LEU A 57 -4.96 5.42 -4.72
C LEU A 57 -4.16 4.54 -5.67
N LEU A 58 -2.89 4.88 -5.93
CA LEU A 58 -2.00 4.17 -6.84
C LEU A 58 -1.02 3.23 -6.12
N LYS A 59 -1.02 3.22 -4.78
CA LYS A 59 -0.20 2.29 -4.00
C LYS A 59 -0.64 0.85 -4.19
N SER A 60 0.32 -0.07 -4.09
CA SER A 60 0.06 -1.51 -4.14
C SER A 60 -0.78 -1.95 -2.92
N PRO A 61 -1.75 -2.87 -3.08
CA PRO A 61 -2.52 -3.40 -1.96
C PRO A 61 -1.79 -4.51 -1.17
N PHE A 62 -0.57 -4.87 -1.55
CA PHE A 62 0.20 -5.92 -0.90
C PHE A 62 0.97 -5.43 0.33
N GLY A 63 1.54 -6.38 1.09
CA GLY A 63 2.28 -6.10 2.32
C GLY A 63 3.41 -5.10 2.12
N GLY A 64 3.57 -4.19 3.09
CA GLY A 64 4.52 -3.08 3.04
C GLY A 64 3.99 -1.80 2.39
N GLU A 65 2.96 -1.89 1.53
CA GLU A 65 2.39 -0.74 0.82
C GLU A 65 0.97 -0.42 1.29
N GLY A 66 0.06 -1.40 1.31
CA GLY A 66 -1.26 -1.31 1.95
C GLY A 66 -2.29 -0.39 1.29
N TRP A 67 -2.13 0.01 0.02
CA TRP A 67 -3.06 0.89 -0.72
C TRP A 67 -3.53 2.09 0.14
N ILE A 68 -4.82 2.45 0.13
CA ILE A 68 -5.37 3.53 0.98
C ILE A 68 -5.46 3.17 2.47
N VAL A 69 -5.35 1.88 2.83
CA VAL A 69 -5.36 1.42 4.23
C VAL A 69 -4.08 1.86 4.96
N SER A 70 -3.05 2.26 4.21
CA SER A 70 -1.76 2.70 4.75
C SER A 70 -1.73 4.14 5.25
N VAL A 71 -2.84 4.89 5.21
CA VAL A 71 -2.87 6.28 5.71
C VAL A 71 -2.52 6.34 7.20
N ASP A 72 -1.49 7.10 7.53
CA ASP A 72 -0.80 7.07 8.82
C ASP A 72 -0.83 8.40 9.58
N ASP A 73 -1.46 9.44 9.03
CA ASP A 73 -1.69 10.70 9.74
C ASP A 73 -3.08 11.30 9.48
N LEU A 74 -3.47 12.26 10.32
CA LEU A 74 -4.79 12.89 10.26
C LEU A 74 -4.87 14.01 9.22
N GLU A 75 -3.74 14.64 8.91
CA GLU A 75 -3.62 15.68 7.90
C GLU A 75 -4.05 15.15 6.52
N ASP A 76 -3.65 13.93 6.20
CA ASP A 76 -3.97 13.22 4.96
C ASP A 76 -5.40 12.67 4.97
N ILE A 77 -5.89 12.16 6.09
CA ILE A 77 -7.31 11.76 6.22
C ILE A 77 -8.21 12.97 5.97
N ILE A 78 -7.99 14.09 6.67
CA ILE A 78 -8.85 15.26 6.53
C ILE A 78 -8.64 15.96 5.18
N GLY A 79 -7.40 16.03 4.68
CA GLY A 79 -7.08 16.51 3.34
C GLY A 79 -7.79 15.71 2.24
N GLY A 80 -7.80 14.38 2.35
CA GLY A 80 -8.54 13.49 1.46
C GLY A 80 -10.05 13.75 1.48
N HIS A 81 -10.64 14.05 2.64
CA HIS A 81 -12.06 14.41 2.74
C HIS A 81 -12.39 15.78 2.13
N VAL A 82 -11.44 16.73 2.12
CA VAL A 82 -11.58 17.99 1.35
C VAL A 82 -11.67 17.72 -0.15
N TRP A 83 -10.78 16.86 -0.67
CA TRP A 83 -10.80 16.44 -2.07
C TRP A 83 -12.10 15.71 -2.42
N LEU A 84 -12.49 14.71 -1.62
CA LEU A 84 -13.71 13.94 -1.81
C LEU A 84 -14.95 14.84 -1.79
N GLY A 85 -15.06 15.72 -0.79
CA GLY A 85 -16.17 16.68 -0.66
C GLY A 85 -16.30 17.56 -1.90
N SER A 86 -15.18 18.10 -2.38
CA SER A 86 -15.12 18.94 -3.58
C SER A 86 -15.52 18.16 -4.84
N ILE A 87 -14.99 16.96 -5.03
CA ILE A 87 -15.31 16.09 -6.18
C ILE A 87 -16.78 15.72 -6.20
N CYS A 88 -17.36 15.36 -5.05
CA CYS A 88 -18.77 15.01 -4.93
C CYS A 88 -19.69 16.19 -5.24
N ILE A 89 -19.39 17.40 -4.75
CA ILE A 89 -20.19 18.59 -5.04
C ILE A 89 -20.11 18.97 -6.52
N LEU A 90 -18.90 19.06 -7.07
CA LEU A 90 -18.70 19.41 -8.48
C LEU A 90 -19.31 18.35 -9.42
N GLY A 91 -19.12 17.07 -9.12
CA GLY A 91 -19.74 15.95 -9.84
C GLY A 91 -21.26 15.96 -9.70
N GLY A 92 -21.79 16.34 -8.54
CA GLY A 92 -23.23 16.46 -8.32
C GLY A 92 -23.87 17.58 -9.15
N ILE A 93 -23.25 18.77 -9.16
CA ILE A 93 -23.65 19.89 -10.04
C ILE A 93 -23.60 19.46 -11.50
N TRP A 94 -22.51 18.82 -11.92
CA TRP A 94 -22.35 18.28 -13.27
C TRP A 94 -23.49 17.33 -13.66
N HIS A 95 -23.84 16.36 -12.80
CA HIS A 95 -24.91 15.40 -13.07
C HIS A 95 -26.33 16.02 -13.06
N ILE A 96 -26.53 17.13 -12.35
CA ILE A 96 -27.77 17.91 -12.40
C ILE A 96 -27.90 18.63 -13.76
N LEU A 97 -26.82 19.27 -14.21
CA LEU A 97 -26.83 20.14 -15.39
C LEU A 97 -26.69 19.38 -16.71
N THR A 98 -26.24 18.13 -16.68
CA THR A 98 -25.98 17.33 -17.89
C THR A 98 -26.90 16.12 -18.01
N LYS A 99 -26.97 15.58 -19.24
CA LYS A 99 -27.64 14.32 -19.55
C LYS A 99 -26.60 13.29 -20.03
N PRO A 100 -26.85 11.97 -19.86
CA PRO A 100 -25.91 10.94 -20.29
C PRO A 100 -25.54 11.07 -21.77
N PHE A 101 -24.23 11.11 -22.05
CA PHE A 101 -23.71 11.16 -23.41
C PHE A 101 -24.05 9.90 -24.19
N ALA A 102 -23.93 9.98 -25.53
CA ALA A 102 -24.33 8.88 -26.42
C ALA A 102 -23.55 7.58 -26.18
N TRP A 103 -22.28 7.64 -25.79
CA TRP A 103 -21.51 6.44 -25.46
C TRP A 103 -22.03 5.79 -24.15
N ALA A 104 -22.30 6.59 -23.12
CA ALA A 104 -22.82 6.08 -21.84
C ALA A 104 -24.20 5.43 -22.03
N ARG A 105 -25.08 6.06 -22.81
CA ARG A 105 -26.40 5.50 -23.15
C ARG A 105 -26.32 4.12 -23.81
N ARG A 106 -25.25 3.84 -24.55
CA ARG A 106 -25.02 2.56 -25.23
C ARG A 106 -24.30 1.52 -24.37
N ALA A 107 -23.54 1.95 -23.36
CA ALA A 107 -22.75 1.06 -22.51
C ALA A 107 -23.52 0.49 -21.31
N PHE A 108 -24.54 1.21 -20.82
CA PHE A 108 -25.28 0.84 -19.61
C PHE A 108 -26.71 0.39 -19.89
N VAL A 109 -27.26 -0.40 -18.96
CA VAL A 109 -28.68 -0.79 -18.94
C VAL A 109 -29.45 0.21 -18.08
N TRP A 110 -30.55 0.75 -18.61
CA TRP A 110 -31.30 1.86 -18.01
C TRP A 110 -32.61 1.38 -17.34
N SER A 111 -32.50 0.49 -16.35
CA SER A 111 -33.63 -0.03 -15.56
C SER A 111 -33.39 0.14 -14.06
N GLY A 112 -34.45 0.12 -13.25
CA GLY A 112 -34.35 0.21 -11.79
C GLY A 112 -33.51 -0.92 -11.18
N GLU A 113 -33.71 -2.16 -11.66
CA GLU A 113 -32.93 -3.33 -11.24
C GLU A 113 -31.44 -3.21 -11.60
N ALA A 114 -31.13 -2.64 -12.77
CA ALA A 114 -29.74 -2.39 -13.16
C ALA A 114 -29.07 -1.38 -12.21
N TYR A 115 -29.74 -0.27 -11.87
CA TYR A 115 -29.19 0.71 -10.92
C TYR A 115 -28.98 0.11 -9.51
N LEU A 116 -29.90 -0.76 -9.07
CA LEU A 116 -29.74 -1.50 -7.83
C LEU A 116 -28.53 -2.44 -7.91
N SER A 117 -28.36 -3.18 -9.01
CA SER A 117 -27.20 -4.06 -9.22
C SER A 117 -25.87 -3.31 -9.19
N TYR A 118 -25.77 -2.15 -9.84
CA TYR A 118 -24.56 -1.31 -9.81
C TYR A 118 -24.22 -0.86 -8.38
N SER A 119 -25.26 -0.50 -7.62
CA SER A 119 -25.10 -0.06 -6.22
C SER A 119 -24.68 -1.21 -5.30
N LEU A 120 -25.23 -2.41 -5.51
CA LEU A 120 -24.84 -3.62 -4.76
C LEU A 120 -23.38 -4.00 -5.04
N GLY A 121 -22.94 -3.90 -6.30
CA GLY A 121 -21.53 -4.09 -6.66
C GLY A 121 -20.61 -3.11 -5.93
N ALA A 122 -20.97 -1.83 -5.90
CA ALA A 122 -20.19 -0.81 -5.17
C ALA A 122 -20.16 -1.07 -3.65
N LEU A 123 -21.31 -1.41 -3.04
CA LEU A 123 -21.40 -1.73 -1.61
C LEU A 123 -20.59 -2.96 -1.21
N SER A 124 -20.52 -3.98 -2.08
CA SER A 124 -19.66 -5.15 -1.85
C SER A 124 -18.19 -4.75 -1.73
N VAL A 125 -17.71 -3.89 -2.64
CA VAL A 125 -16.34 -3.37 -2.58
C VAL A 125 -16.13 -2.52 -1.33
N PHE A 126 -17.08 -1.66 -0.95
CA PHE A 126 -16.98 -0.90 0.31
C PHE A 126 -16.84 -1.80 1.54
N GLY A 127 -17.57 -2.92 1.58
CA GLY A 127 -17.46 -3.91 2.65
C GLY A 127 -16.07 -4.55 2.73
N PHE A 128 -15.48 -4.94 1.59
CA PHE A 128 -14.11 -5.48 1.57
C PHE A 128 -13.07 -4.46 2.01
N ILE A 129 -13.19 -3.21 1.55
CA ILE A 129 -12.29 -2.12 1.94
C ILE A 129 -12.39 -1.85 3.44
N ALA A 130 -13.61 -1.74 3.97
CA ALA A 130 -13.86 -1.52 5.40
C ALA A 130 -13.29 -2.65 6.27
N CYS A 131 -13.42 -3.91 5.82
CA CYS A 131 -12.83 -5.07 6.48
C CYS A 131 -11.31 -4.94 6.62
N CYS A 132 -10.61 -4.57 5.54
CA CYS A 132 -9.17 -4.35 5.60
C CYS A 132 -8.79 -3.15 6.48
N PHE A 133 -9.56 -2.05 6.40
CA PHE A 133 -9.32 -0.86 7.22
C PHE A 133 -9.35 -1.15 8.71
N VAL A 134 -10.44 -1.77 9.20
CA VAL A 134 -10.58 -2.06 10.64
C VAL A 134 -9.58 -3.11 11.13
N TRP A 135 -9.11 -3.99 10.23
CA TRP A 135 -8.15 -5.03 10.60
C TRP A 135 -6.70 -4.53 10.70
N PHE A 136 -6.31 -3.53 9.90
CA PHE A 136 -4.92 -3.11 9.75
C PHE A 136 -4.62 -1.66 10.13
N ASN A 137 -5.55 -0.73 9.95
CA ASN A 137 -5.27 0.69 10.13
C ASN A 137 -5.57 1.14 11.55
N ASN A 138 -4.53 1.51 12.30
CA ASN A 138 -4.61 2.01 13.67
C ASN A 138 -4.72 3.55 13.77
N THR A 139 -4.61 4.29 12.66
CA THR A 139 -4.80 5.74 12.64
C THR A 139 -6.28 6.12 12.71
N ALA A 140 -7.09 5.57 11.82
CA ALA A 140 -8.53 5.76 11.75
C ALA A 140 -9.28 4.86 12.74
N TYR A 141 -8.68 3.75 13.16
CA TYR A 141 -9.18 2.88 14.24
C TYR A 141 -8.14 2.78 15.37
N PRO A 142 -8.00 3.83 16.21
CA PRO A 142 -7.04 3.83 17.31
C PRO A 142 -7.18 2.64 18.24
N SER A 143 -6.07 1.96 18.51
CA SER A 143 -6.04 0.73 19.33
C SER A 143 -6.46 0.99 20.78
N GLU A 144 -6.43 2.24 21.23
CA GLU A 144 -6.97 2.69 22.53
C GLU A 144 -8.49 2.51 22.63
N PHE A 145 -9.20 2.56 21.50
CA PHE A 145 -10.66 2.37 21.45
C PHE A 145 -11.05 0.97 20.93
N TYR A 146 -10.28 0.42 19.99
CA TYR A 146 -10.63 -0.80 19.27
C TYR A 146 -9.82 -2.03 19.68
N GLY A 147 -8.83 -1.87 20.56
CA GLY A 147 -7.84 -2.90 20.89
C GLY A 147 -6.75 -3.00 19.81
N PRO A 148 -5.65 -3.71 20.12
CA PRO A 148 -4.54 -3.83 19.18
C PRO A 148 -4.93 -4.64 17.95
N THR A 149 -4.39 -4.26 16.80
CA THR A 149 -4.49 -5.09 15.59
C THR A 149 -3.77 -6.43 15.77
N GLY A 150 -4.04 -7.41 14.91
CA GLY A 150 -3.33 -8.70 14.94
C GLY A 150 -1.79 -8.54 14.86
N PRO A 151 -1.26 -7.79 13.88
CA PRO A 151 0.16 -7.47 13.82
C PRO A 151 0.69 -6.75 15.06
N GLU A 152 -0.04 -5.76 15.60
CA GLU A 152 0.37 -5.05 16.82
C GLU A 152 0.48 -5.97 18.03
N ALA A 153 -0.52 -6.83 18.25
CA ALA A 153 -0.52 -7.77 19.37
C ALA A 153 0.65 -8.77 19.27
N SER A 154 0.95 -9.25 18.06
CA SER A 154 2.09 -10.13 17.82
C SER A 154 3.42 -9.45 18.14
N GLN A 155 3.60 -8.20 17.72
CA GLN A 155 4.81 -7.43 18.00
C GLN A 155 4.92 -7.04 19.48
N ALA A 156 3.81 -6.69 20.13
CA ALA A 156 3.77 -6.39 21.56
C ALA A 156 4.15 -7.62 22.41
N GLN A 157 3.74 -8.82 22.00
CA GLN A 157 4.15 -10.06 22.64
C GLN A 157 5.66 -10.27 22.53
N ALA A 158 6.24 -10.13 21.33
CA ALA A 158 7.68 -10.24 21.12
C ALA A 158 8.47 -9.22 21.96
N PHE A 159 8.00 -7.97 21.98
CA PHE A 159 8.60 -6.90 22.78
C PHE A 159 8.54 -7.19 24.28
N THR A 160 7.42 -7.72 24.77
CA THR A 160 7.25 -8.09 26.20
C THR A 160 8.32 -9.09 26.64
N PHE A 161 8.54 -10.15 25.84
CA PHE A 161 9.56 -11.15 26.14
C PHE A 161 10.98 -10.60 26.01
N LEU A 162 11.23 -9.76 24.99
CA LEU A 162 12.53 -9.10 24.81
C LEU A 162 12.90 -8.24 26.03
N VAL A 163 11.99 -7.37 26.48
CA VAL A 163 12.21 -6.51 27.65
C VAL A 163 12.38 -7.34 28.92
N ARG A 164 11.58 -8.40 29.09
CA ARG A 164 11.71 -9.33 30.21
C ARG A 164 13.11 -9.94 30.25
N ASP A 165 13.58 -10.50 29.15
CA ASP A 165 14.84 -11.24 29.10
C ASP A 165 16.05 -10.31 29.25
N GLN A 166 15.98 -9.11 28.67
CA GLN A 166 16.99 -8.08 28.89
C GLN A 166 17.06 -7.66 30.36
N ARG A 167 15.92 -7.51 31.05
CA ARG A 167 15.89 -7.22 32.50
C ARG A 167 16.44 -8.37 33.36
N LEU A 168 16.33 -9.61 32.87
CA LEU A 168 16.93 -10.79 33.49
C LEU A 168 18.42 -10.94 33.18
N GLY A 169 19.03 -10.00 32.45
CA GLY A 169 20.46 -9.97 32.14
C GLY A 169 20.86 -10.76 30.90
N ALA A 170 19.90 -11.25 30.10
CA ALA A 170 20.21 -11.89 28.83
C ALA A 170 20.67 -10.84 27.79
N ASN A 171 21.73 -11.15 27.05
CA ASN A 171 22.14 -10.33 25.91
C ASN A 171 21.30 -10.71 24.69
N VAL A 172 20.14 -10.04 24.54
CA VAL A 172 19.18 -10.28 23.45
C VAL A 172 19.77 -10.04 22.05
N GLY A 173 20.82 -9.22 21.93
CA GLY A 173 21.50 -8.97 20.65
C GLY A 173 22.36 -10.14 20.17
N SER A 174 22.77 -11.04 21.08
CA SER A 174 23.57 -12.24 20.76
C SER A 174 22.86 -13.54 21.13
N ALA A 175 21.60 -13.48 21.55
CA ALA A 175 20.81 -14.65 21.94
C ALA A 175 20.43 -15.46 20.69
N GLN A 176 21.19 -16.54 20.42
CA GLN A 176 20.97 -17.38 19.25
C GLN A 176 19.78 -18.33 19.50
N GLY A 177 18.74 -18.21 18.66
CA GLY A 177 17.57 -19.09 18.74
C GLY A 177 17.85 -20.52 18.24
N PRO A 178 16.99 -21.50 18.58
CA PRO A 178 17.17 -22.91 18.20
C PRO A 178 17.29 -23.16 16.68
N THR A 179 16.73 -22.27 15.85
CA THR A 179 16.75 -22.34 14.38
C THR A 179 17.74 -21.37 13.73
N ALA A 180 18.39 -20.49 14.50
CA ALA A 180 19.24 -19.43 13.98
C ALA A 180 20.48 -19.96 13.21
N TRP A 181 20.93 -21.18 13.52
CA TRP A 181 21.95 -21.87 12.72
C TRP A 181 21.49 -22.15 11.27
N ARG A 182 20.20 -22.47 11.07
CA ARG A 182 19.63 -22.74 9.74
C ARG A 182 19.46 -21.44 8.94
N ILE A 183 18.99 -20.37 9.58
CA ILE A 183 18.72 -19.08 8.95
C ILE A 183 20.01 -18.35 8.59
N THR A 184 21.05 -18.38 9.44
CA THR A 184 22.34 -17.72 9.15
C THR A 184 23.00 -18.34 7.92
N ASN A 185 23.02 -19.67 7.83
CA ASN A 185 23.56 -20.39 6.67
C ASN A 185 22.74 -20.15 5.39
N MET A 186 21.41 -20.08 5.50
CA MET A 186 20.53 -19.76 4.37
C MET A 186 20.64 -18.29 3.92
N THR A 187 20.83 -17.35 4.85
CA THR A 187 21.02 -15.93 4.55
C THR A 187 22.38 -15.70 3.87
N ILE A 188 23.44 -16.39 4.29
CA ILE A 188 24.73 -16.37 3.60
C ILE A 188 24.58 -16.96 2.18
N ALA A 189 23.88 -18.08 2.02
CA ALA A 189 23.63 -18.67 0.70
C ALA A 189 22.86 -17.73 -0.22
N PHE A 190 21.84 -17.02 0.30
CA PHE A 190 21.09 -16.01 -0.44
C PHE A 190 21.95 -14.79 -0.80
N GLN A 191 22.74 -14.27 0.14
CA GLN A 191 23.67 -13.16 -0.13
C GLN A 191 24.69 -13.52 -1.22
N LEU A 192 25.24 -14.74 -1.19
CA LEU A 192 26.15 -15.24 -2.23
C LEU A 192 25.46 -15.41 -3.59
N ALA A 193 24.22 -15.92 -3.61
CA ALA A 193 23.45 -16.08 -4.85
C ALA A 193 23.10 -14.71 -5.48
N VAL A 194 22.70 -13.73 -4.66
CA VAL A 194 22.44 -12.35 -5.11
C VAL A 194 23.73 -11.70 -5.62
N PHE A 195 24.85 -11.87 -4.92
CA PHE A 195 26.15 -11.37 -5.37
C PHE A 195 26.55 -11.98 -6.73
N ALA A 196 26.41 -13.30 -6.89
CA ALA A 196 26.69 -13.98 -8.15
C ALA A 196 25.79 -13.51 -9.30
N LEU A 197 24.50 -13.24 -9.02
CA LEU A 197 23.56 -12.69 -9.99
C LEU A 197 23.96 -11.29 -10.44
N ILE A 198 24.34 -10.41 -9.50
CA ILE A 198 24.79 -9.04 -9.80
C ILE A 198 26.09 -9.07 -10.62
N ALA A 199 27.06 -9.90 -10.23
CA ALA A 199 28.33 -10.05 -10.95
C ALA A 199 28.10 -10.55 -12.38
N THR A 200 27.29 -11.60 -12.54
CA THR A 200 26.95 -12.16 -13.87
C THR A 200 26.20 -11.15 -14.72
N SER A 201 25.27 -10.38 -14.14
CA SER A 201 24.54 -9.32 -14.84
C SER A 201 25.48 -8.22 -15.32
N SER A 202 26.44 -7.81 -14.48
CA SER A 202 27.43 -6.77 -14.82
C SER A 202 28.35 -7.21 -15.95
N VAL A 203 28.79 -8.48 -15.92
CA VAL A 203 29.62 -9.06 -16.97
C VAL A 203 28.84 -9.17 -18.28
N LEU A 204 27.59 -9.65 -18.27
CA LEU A 204 26.75 -9.75 -19.46
C LEU A 204 26.44 -8.37 -20.06
N LEU A 205 26.16 -7.38 -19.23
CA LEU A 205 25.85 -6.02 -19.65
C LEU A 205 27.00 -5.36 -20.44
N ILE A 206 28.25 -5.71 -20.11
CA ILE A 206 29.44 -5.21 -20.84
C ILE A 206 29.82 -6.15 -21.99
N SER A 207 29.88 -7.45 -21.74
CA SER A 207 30.38 -8.43 -22.70
C SER A 207 29.47 -8.60 -23.92
N VAL A 208 28.14 -8.55 -23.75
CA VAL A 208 27.20 -8.73 -24.86
C VAL A 208 27.33 -7.62 -25.90
N PRO A 209 27.30 -6.31 -25.55
CA PRO A 209 27.59 -5.23 -26.50
C PRO A 209 28.97 -5.34 -27.16
N VAL A 210 30.02 -5.72 -26.41
CA VAL A 210 31.39 -5.88 -26.94
C VAL A 210 31.46 -7.00 -27.98
N VAL A 211 30.78 -8.13 -27.73
CA VAL A 211 30.70 -9.25 -28.68
C VAL A 211 29.97 -8.83 -29.96
N PHE A 212 28.93 -8.00 -29.87
CA PHE A 212 28.24 -7.49 -31.04
C PHE A 212 29.02 -6.41 -31.81
N ALA A 213 29.88 -5.65 -31.14
CA ALA A 213 30.66 -4.57 -31.76
C ALA A 213 31.98 -5.03 -32.42
N SER A 214 32.44 -6.25 -32.13
CA SER A 214 33.71 -6.79 -32.65
C SER A 214 33.54 -7.54 -33.98
N SER A 215 34.55 -7.49 -34.84
CA SER A 215 34.56 -8.22 -36.13
C SER A 215 34.44 -9.73 -35.90
N ASP A 216 33.46 -10.38 -36.53
CA ASP A 216 33.11 -11.80 -36.34
C ASP A 216 32.80 -12.22 -34.89
N GLY A 217 32.58 -11.25 -33.98
CA GLY A 217 32.43 -11.49 -32.55
C GLY A 217 31.28 -12.44 -32.22
N TRP A 218 30.13 -12.27 -32.87
CA TRP A 218 28.97 -13.16 -32.71
C TRP A 218 29.25 -14.60 -33.15
N SER A 219 29.79 -14.78 -34.36
CA SER A 219 30.08 -16.11 -34.92
C SER A 219 31.06 -16.90 -34.06
N SER A 220 32.03 -16.20 -33.45
CA SER A 220 33.04 -16.80 -32.57
C SER A 220 32.54 -17.04 -31.14
N ASN A 221 31.69 -16.17 -30.58
CA ASN A 221 31.38 -16.18 -29.13
C ASN A 221 29.92 -16.49 -28.77
N LYS A 222 29.04 -16.82 -29.71
CA LYS A 222 27.60 -17.09 -29.45
C LYS A 222 27.37 -18.11 -28.33
N ASN A 223 28.20 -19.15 -28.23
CA ASN A 223 28.06 -20.19 -27.19
C ASN A 223 28.37 -19.65 -25.79
N ILE A 224 29.33 -18.72 -25.67
CA ILE A 224 29.69 -18.07 -24.42
C ILE A 224 28.55 -17.15 -23.97
N VAL A 225 27.99 -16.36 -24.90
CA VAL A 225 26.82 -15.51 -24.62
C VAL A 225 25.63 -16.35 -24.16
N PHE A 226 25.32 -17.45 -24.86
CA PHE A 226 24.22 -18.34 -24.45
C PHE A 226 24.47 -19.02 -23.10
N SER A 227 25.71 -19.44 -22.82
CA SER A 227 26.08 -20.02 -21.52
C SER A 227 25.93 -19.01 -20.38
N GLY A 228 26.37 -17.76 -20.59
CA GLY A 228 26.20 -16.68 -19.62
C GLY A 228 24.74 -16.33 -19.36
N THR A 229 23.92 -16.23 -20.42
CA THR A 229 22.47 -16.00 -20.27
C THR A 229 21.77 -17.16 -19.57
N SER A 230 22.15 -18.41 -19.84
CA SER A 230 21.61 -19.59 -19.16
C SER A 230 21.95 -19.59 -17.67
N LEU A 231 23.21 -19.29 -17.32
CA LEU A 231 23.64 -19.11 -15.93
C LEU A 231 22.84 -17.99 -15.23
N TRP A 232 22.64 -16.86 -15.92
CA TRP A 232 21.84 -15.75 -15.40
C TRP A 232 20.40 -16.15 -15.09
N ILE A 233 19.72 -16.86 -16.02
CA ILE A 233 18.36 -17.37 -15.79
C ILE A 233 18.33 -18.32 -14.58
N GLY A 234 19.29 -19.26 -14.50
CA GLY A 234 19.40 -20.17 -13.37
C GLY A 234 19.58 -19.46 -12.02
N LEU A 235 20.39 -18.40 -11.99
CA LEU A 235 20.61 -17.57 -10.80
C LEU A 235 19.34 -16.80 -10.40
N VAL A 236 18.55 -16.30 -11.36
CA VAL A 236 17.26 -15.66 -11.06
C VAL A 236 16.31 -16.63 -10.34
N PHE A 237 16.17 -17.86 -10.84
CA PHE A 237 15.34 -18.88 -10.19
C PHE A 237 15.89 -19.29 -8.82
N LEU A 238 17.20 -19.45 -8.68
CA LEU A 238 17.83 -19.79 -7.41
C LEU A 238 17.58 -18.71 -6.35
N VAL A 239 17.74 -17.44 -6.70
CA VAL A 239 17.46 -16.31 -5.80
C VAL A 239 15.99 -16.29 -5.39
N ALA A 240 15.06 -16.52 -6.33
CA ALA A 240 13.63 -16.58 -6.02
C ALA A 240 13.28 -17.72 -5.05
N ILE A 241 13.85 -18.91 -5.26
CA ILE A 241 13.67 -20.06 -4.36
C ILE A 241 14.26 -19.76 -2.98
N LEU A 242 15.51 -19.28 -2.91
CA LEU A 242 16.15 -18.94 -1.63
C LEU A 242 15.38 -17.84 -0.89
N ASN A 243 14.86 -16.84 -1.60
CA ASN A 243 14.01 -15.80 -1.01
C ASN A 243 12.76 -16.40 -0.36
N SER A 244 12.07 -17.32 -1.04
CA SER A 244 10.87 -17.99 -0.52
C SER A 244 11.10 -18.85 0.72
N LEU A 245 12.36 -19.23 0.99
CA LEU A 245 12.74 -20.05 2.14
C LEU A 245 13.26 -19.23 3.33
N ILE A 246 13.51 -17.92 3.13
CA ILE A 246 14.00 -16.98 4.14
C ILE A 246 12.89 -16.03 4.59
N SER A 247 11.95 -15.70 3.70
CA SER A 247 10.69 -15.01 4.02
C SER A 247 9.73 -15.89 4.81
#